data_AF-A0A3D3XBE5-F1
#
_entry.id   AF-A0A3D3XBE5-F1
#
_cell.length_a   1.000
_cell.length_b   1.000
_cell.length_c   1.000
_cell.angle_alpha   90.00
_cell.angle_beta   90.00
_cell.angle_gamma   90.00
#
_symmetry.space_group_name_H-M   'P 1'
#
loop_
_entity.id
_entity.type
_entity.pdbx_description
1 polymer ?
#
loop_
_entity_poly.entity_id
_entity_poly.type
_entity_poly.pdbx_seq_one_letter_code
_entity_poly.pdbx_strand_id
1 'polypeptide(L)'
;MESNSSRYRFLSFSSLGTLVSLWMLSAEQVIYVSPGGDDLNSGRLESPLRTFDKISSLIRNTVLDQPGEDIVVVFRDGRYQLNEPWVLRSTDWPQGEVQVTFRA
;
A
#
# COMPACT_ATOMS: atom_id res chain seq x y z
N MET A 1 -53.00 17.28 -54.83
CA MET A 1 -52.37 18.41 -54.12
C MET A 1 -50.96 18.01 -53.76
N GLU A 2 -50.01 18.51 -54.55
CA GLU A 2 -48.57 18.46 -54.28
C GLU A 2 -48.22 19.20 -52.99
N SER A 3 -47.15 18.75 -52.33
CA SER A 3 -46.15 19.52 -51.56
C SER A 3 -45.51 18.54 -50.57
N ASN A 4 -44.20 18.34 -50.43
CA ASN A 4 -43.00 18.87 -51.06
C ASN A 4 -41.84 18.01 -50.49
N SER A 5 -40.82 17.81 -51.31
CA SER A 5 -39.66 16.96 -51.09
C SER A 5 -38.72 17.38 -49.95
N SER A 6 -38.03 16.36 -49.41
CA SER A 6 -36.61 16.30 -49.02
C SER A 6 -36.01 17.39 -48.13
N ARG A 7 -35.59 17.00 -46.92
CA ARG A 7 -34.31 17.43 -46.31
C ARG A 7 -33.75 16.36 -45.37
N TYR A 8 -32.95 15.43 -45.90
CA TYR A 8 -31.94 14.75 -45.09
C TYR A 8 -30.84 15.74 -44.77
N ARG A 9 -30.53 15.96 -43.48
CA ARG A 9 -29.33 16.70 -43.06
C ARG A 9 -28.71 16.08 -41.80
N PHE A 10 -27.62 15.36 -42.05
CA PHE A 10 -26.45 15.06 -41.21
C PHE A 10 -26.37 15.72 -39.82
N LEU A 11 -25.97 14.92 -38.82
CA LEU A 11 -24.75 15.05 -37.98
C LEU A 11 -24.83 13.96 -36.88
N SER A 12 -24.17 12.81 -37.02
CA SER A 12 -22.79 12.52 -36.61
C SER A 12 -22.51 12.50 -35.08
N PHE A 13 -22.04 11.33 -34.62
CA PHE A 13 -21.09 11.08 -33.52
C PHE A 13 -21.52 11.38 -32.07
N SER A 14 -21.73 10.34 -31.25
CA SER A 14 -20.69 9.83 -30.34
C SER A 14 -21.28 8.94 -29.24
N SER A 15 -20.88 7.67 -29.27
CA SER A 15 -20.69 6.84 -28.08
C SER A 15 -19.96 7.67 -27.01
N LEU A 16 -20.54 7.86 -25.83
CA LEU A 16 -19.80 8.35 -24.68
C LEU A 16 -19.81 7.26 -23.62
N GLY A 17 -18.87 6.32 -23.79
CA GLY A 17 -18.49 5.37 -22.74
C GLY A 17 -17.94 6.15 -21.55
N THR A 18 -18.63 6.09 -20.42
CA THR A 18 -18.07 6.47 -19.13
C THR A 18 -17.00 5.44 -18.75
N LEU A 19 -15.77 5.70 -19.18
CA LEU A 19 -14.58 5.14 -18.55
C LEU A 19 -14.52 5.73 -17.13
N VAL A 20 -15.07 5.00 -16.16
CA VAL A 20 -14.76 5.23 -14.76
C VAL A 20 -13.30 4.82 -14.59
N SER A 21 -12.41 5.80 -14.61
CA SER A 21 -11.01 5.61 -14.21
C SER A 21 -11.01 5.24 -12.74
N LEU A 22 -10.99 3.94 -12.45
CA LEU A 22 -10.65 3.43 -11.14
C LEU A 22 -9.17 3.72 -10.95
N TRP A 23 -8.85 4.91 -10.45
CA TRP A 23 -7.53 5.17 -9.92
C TRP A 23 -7.30 4.11 -8.85
N MET A 24 -6.38 3.17 -9.13
CA MET A 24 -5.87 2.25 -8.13
C MET A 24 -5.30 3.12 -7.01
N LEU A 25 -6.08 3.25 -5.94
CA LEU A 25 -5.60 3.84 -4.70
C LEU A 25 -4.53 2.86 -4.22
N SER A 26 -3.25 3.20 -4.40
CA SER A 26 -2.17 2.41 -3.82
C SER A 26 -2.32 2.53 -2.30
N ALA A 27 -2.83 1.46 -1.67
CA ALA A 27 -2.92 1.37 -0.23
C ALA A 27 -1.51 1.01 0.25
N GLU A 28 -0.80 1.96 0.84
CA GLU A 28 0.48 1.69 1.50
C GLU A 28 0.17 0.96 2.83
N GLN A 29 0.78 -0.20 3.04
CA GLN A 29 0.55 -0.98 4.24
C GLN A 29 1.45 -0.48 5.36
N VAL A 30 0.85 0.06 6.42
CA VAL A 30 1.59 0.68 7.52
C VAL A 30 1.74 -0.29 8.70
N ILE A 31 2.98 -0.44 9.18
CA ILE A 31 3.37 -1.19 10.37
C ILE A 31 3.95 -0.20 11.39
N TYR A 32 3.42 -0.21 12.61
CA TYR A 32 3.90 0.66 13.69
C TYR A 32 4.79 -0.10 14.67
N VAL A 33 5.87 0.56 15.08
CA VAL A 33 6.83 0.07 16.08
C VAL A 33 6.94 1.12 17.17
N SER A 34 7.01 0.72 18.43
CA SER A 34 7.09 1.62 19.59
C SER A 34 7.98 1.02 20.67
N PRO A 35 8.77 1.82 21.41
CA PRO A 35 9.52 1.32 22.56
C PRO A 35 8.62 0.72 23.66
N GLY A 36 7.37 1.18 23.76
CA GLY A 36 6.36 0.66 24.68
C GLY A 36 5.39 -0.36 24.07
N GLY A 37 5.68 -0.86 22.85
CA GLY A 37 4.86 -1.87 22.18
C GLY A 37 5.04 -3.29 22.73
N ASP A 38 4.51 -4.27 22.01
CA ASP A 38 4.66 -5.70 22.29
C ASP A 38 4.77 -6.48 20.96
N ASP A 39 5.65 -7.48 20.89
CA ASP A 39 5.86 -8.30 19.69
C ASP A 39 4.77 -9.36 19.47
N LEU A 40 3.86 -9.50 20.44
CA LEU A 40 2.60 -10.23 20.28
C LEU A 40 1.53 -9.39 19.58
N ASN A 41 1.75 -8.09 19.40
CA ASN A 41 0.79 -7.21 18.73
C ASN A 41 0.79 -7.39 17.22
N SER A 42 -0.27 -6.90 16.58
CA SER A 42 -0.45 -6.93 15.12
C SER A 42 0.37 -5.88 14.35
N GLY A 43 1.06 -4.95 15.04
CA GLY A 43 1.79 -3.85 14.40
C GLY A 43 0.89 -2.72 13.90
N ARG A 44 -0.29 -2.52 14.51
CA ARG A 44 -1.19 -1.40 14.21
C ARG A 44 -0.86 -0.20 15.11
N LEU A 45 -1.44 0.97 14.81
CA LEU A 45 -1.17 2.21 15.55
C LEU A 45 -1.41 2.07 17.07
N GLU A 46 -2.48 1.36 17.41
CA GLU A 46 -3.01 1.12 18.76
C GLU A 46 -2.32 -0.09 19.42
N SER A 47 -1.76 -0.98 18.61
CA SER A 47 -1.06 -2.19 19.03
C SER A 47 0.26 -2.34 18.25
N PRO A 48 1.26 -1.48 18.54
CA PRO A 48 2.53 -1.47 17.81
C PRO A 48 3.44 -2.62 18.25
N LEU A 49 4.35 -3.02 17.36
CA LEU A 49 5.45 -3.92 17.67
C LEU A 49 6.47 -3.26 18.61
N ARG A 50 7.36 -4.05 19.21
CA ARG A 50 8.41 -3.54 20.09
C ARG A 50 9.81 -3.69 19.50
N THR A 51 10.12 -4.84 18.92
CA THR A 51 11.48 -5.21 18.51
C THR A 51 11.64 -5.27 17.00
N PHE A 52 12.88 -5.06 16.55
CA PHE A 52 13.23 -5.07 15.14
C PHE A 52 13.17 -6.47 14.53
N ASP A 53 13.45 -7.51 15.30
CA ASP A 53 13.39 -8.91 14.84
C ASP A 53 11.98 -9.31 14.39
N LYS A 54 10.97 -8.76 15.07
CA LYS A 54 9.58 -9.05 14.74
C LYS A 54 9.14 -8.36 13.45
N ILE A 55 9.75 -7.24 13.08
CA ILE A 55 9.41 -6.45 11.88
C ILE A 55 9.55 -7.31 10.61
N SER A 56 10.71 -7.94 10.40
CA SER A 56 10.96 -8.74 9.19
C SER A 56 9.97 -9.91 9.05
N SER A 57 9.65 -10.57 10.17
CA SER A 57 8.66 -11.65 10.17
C SER A 57 7.25 -11.14 9.83
N LEU A 58 6.86 -9.98 10.37
CA LEU A 58 5.56 -9.39 10.06
C LEU A 58 5.47 -8.92 8.61
N ILE A 59 6.54 -8.34 8.07
CA ILE A 59 6.61 -7.89 6.67
C ILE A 59 6.43 -9.07 5.73
N ARG A 60 7.14 -10.18 5.96
CA ARG A 60 6.98 -11.39 5.15
C ARG A 60 5.52 -11.87 5.13
N ASN A 61 4.88 -11.93 6.29
CA ASN A 61 3.47 -12.33 6.38
C ASN A 61 2.56 -11.33 5.66
N THR A 62 2.83 -10.03 5.83
CA THR A 62 2.05 -8.95 5.20
C THR A 62 2.09 -9.04 3.67
N VAL A 63 3.26 -9.31 3.08
CA VAL A 63 3.41 -9.49 1.64
C VAL A 63 2.68 -10.74 1.14
N LEU A 64 2.63 -11.81 1.93
CA LEU A 64 1.88 -13.03 1.58
C LEU A 64 0.36 -12.78 1.62
N ASP A 65 -0.11 -12.02 2.61
CA ASP A 65 -1.52 -11.71 2.78
C ASP A 65 -2.01 -10.67 1.75
N GLN A 66 -1.16 -9.69 1.41
CA GLN A 66 -1.46 -8.57 0.51
C GLN A 66 -0.28 -8.36 -0.47
N PRO A 67 -0.22 -9.17 -1.54
CA PRO A 67 0.88 -9.07 -2.50
C PRO A 67 0.78 -7.80 -3.35
N GLY A 68 1.93 -7.15 -3.57
CA GLY A 68 2.05 -6.00 -4.49
C GLY A 68 1.84 -4.63 -3.87
N GLU A 69 1.57 -4.54 -2.56
CA GLU A 69 1.46 -3.26 -1.84
C GLU A 69 2.79 -2.90 -1.16
N ASP A 70 3.18 -1.64 -1.28
CA ASP A 70 4.36 -1.10 -0.58
C ASP A 70 4.13 -1.04 0.92
N ILE A 71 5.19 -1.26 1.69
CA ILE A 71 5.14 -1.32 3.15
C ILE A 71 5.90 -0.15 3.76
N VAL A 72 5.26 0.52 4.72
CA VAL A 72 5.92 1.51 5.58
C VAL A 72 5.97 1.04 7.00
N VAL A 73 7.19 1.02 7.54
CA VAL A 73 7.44 0.79 8.96
C VAL A 73 7.65 2.15 9.62
N VAL A 74 6.75 2.54 10.51
CA VAL A 74 6.81 3.78 11.28
C VAL A 74 7.32 3.49 12.69
N PHE A 75 8.47 4.05 13.02
CA PHE A 75 9.00 4.08 14.38
C PHE A 75 8.41 5.27 15.12
N ARG A 76 7.65 5.01 16.18
CA ARG A 76 7.11 6.05 17.05
C ARG A 76 8.23 6.68 17.88
N ASP A 77 7.97 7.91 18.34
CA ASP A 77 8.89 8.63 19.21
C ASP A 77 9.35 7.81 20.42
N GLY A 78 10.66 7.85 20.66
CA GLY A 78 11.28 7.33 21.87
C GLY A 78 12.66 6.74 21.61
N ARG A 79 13.13 5.93 22.57
CA ARG A 79 14.46 5.30 22.52
C ARG A 79 14.32 3.81 22.35
N TYR A 80 14.88 3.30 21.26
CA TYR A 80 14.94 1.88 20.97
C TYR A 80 16.27 1.31 21.43
N GLN A 81 16.22 0.37 22.39
CA GLN A 81 17.43 -0.30 22.86
C GLN A 81 17.71 -1.53 22.01
N LEU A 82 18.89 -1.55 21.41
CA LEU A 82 19.42 -2.67 20.64
C LEU A 82 20.51 -3.35 21.46
N ASN A 83 20.34 -4.64 21.74
CA ASN A 83 21.39 -5.44 22.40
C ASN A 83 22.44 -5.92 21.38
N GLU A 84 22.06 -5.97 20.10
CA GLU A 84 22.90 -6.33 18.98
C GLU A 84 22.57 -5.46 17.77
N PRO A 85 23.47 -5.31 16.79
CA PRO A 85 23.19 -4.55 15.58
C PRO A 85 21.97 -5.10 14.85
N TRP A 86 21.06 -4.22 14.43
CA TRP A 86 19.99 -4.61 13.53
C TRP A 86 20.54 -4.82 12.11
N VAL A 87 20.56 -6.07 11.65
CA VAL A 87 21.13 -6.44 10.36
C VAL A 87 20.02 -6.60 9.32
N LEU A 88 20.01 -5.73 8.32
CA LEU A 88 19.11 -5.83 7.17
C LEU A 88 19.72 -6.78 6.12
N ARG A 89 19.26 -8.04 6.08
CA ARG A 89 19.70 -9.02 5.07
C ARG A 89 18.73 -9.02 3.91
N SER A 90 19.22 -9.16 2.67
CA SER A 90 18.34 -9.22 1.49
C SER A 90 17.24 -10.28 1.60
N THR A 91 17.54 -11.43 2.23
CA THR A 91 16.62 -12.54 2.44
C THR A 91 15.42 -12.22 3.36
N ASP A 92 15.51 -11.17 4.16
CA ASP A 92 14.45 -10.79 5.09
C ASP A 92 13.35 -9.95 4.44
N TRP A 93 13.56 -9.47 3.21
CA TRP A 93 12.69 -8.53 2.52
C TRP A 93 12.08 -9.13 1.26
N PRO A 94 10.86 -8.72 0.89
CA PRO A 94 10.29 -9.09 -0.40
C PRO A 94 11.25 -8.71 -1.54
N GLN A 95 11.38 -9.61 -2.50
CA GLN A 95 12.15 -9.37 -3.73
C GLN A 95 11.17 -8.93 -4.82
N GLY A 96 11.53 -7.91 -5.61
CA GLY A 96 10.73 -7.45 -6.74
C GLY A 96 10.20 -6.02 -6.57
N GLU A 97 8.93 -5.81 -6.90
CA GLU A 97 8.31 -4.48 -7.03
C GLU A 97 7.86 -3.88 -5.70
N VAL A 98 7.73 -4.68 -4.64
CA VAL A 98 7.31 -4.21 -3.31
C VAL A 98 8.47 -3.50 -2.61
N GLN A 99 8.26 -2.23 -2.27
CA GLN A 99 9.21 -1.42 -1.52
C GLN A 99 8.91 -1.47 -0.02
N VAL A 100 9.96 -1.51 0.78
CA VAL A 100 9.86 -1.38 2.24
C VAL A 100 10.57 -0.11 2.66
N THR A 101 9.82 0.85 3.21
CA THR A 101 10.34 2.13 3.67
C THR A 101 10.28 2.22 5.20
N PHE A 102 11.39 2.63 5.81
CA PHE A 102 11.45 2.94 7.25
C PHE A 102 11.31 4.44 7.45
N ARG A 103 10.37 4.84 8.32
CA ARG A 103 10.12 6.24 8.70
C ARG A 103 10.19 6.37 10.22
N ALA A 104 10.67 7.51 10.69
CA ALA A 104 10.59 7.95 12.08
C ALA A 104 9.66 9.17 12.15
#